data_AF-A0A1L7GUJ2-F1
#
_entry.id   AF-A0A1L7GUJ2-F1
#
_cell.length_a   1.000
_cell.length_b   1.000
_cell.length_c   1.000
_cell.angle_alpha   90.00
_cell.angle_beta   90.00
_cell.angle_gamma   90.00
#
_symmetry.space_group_name_H-M   'P 1'
#
loop_
_entity.id
_entity.type
_entity.pdbx_description
1 polymer ?
#
loop_
_entity_poly.entity_id
_entity_poly.type
_entity_poly.pdbx_seq_one_letter_code
_entity_poly.pdbx_strand_id
1 'polypeptide(L)'
;MNSIKQSQSNDEAQFLIRTFFKQIGLGKIIHQINFKRHTPISPLMMIKWLMTTIFARKSLYRAQSDANFTTRTVRNFLNDGRTNWQKLTCLLTS
;
A
#
# COMPACT_ATOMS: atom_id res chain seq x y z
N MET A 1 -22.20 21.19 11.55
CA MET A 1 -22.63 19.81 11.25
C MET A 1 -22.07 19.41 9.89
N ASN A 2 -21.01 18.60 9.82
CA ASN A 2 -20.47 18.02 8.57
C ASN A 2 -19.80 16.62 8.75
N SER A 3 -19.80 16.05 9.95
CA SER A 3 -18.98 14.85 10.26
C SER A 3 -19.54 13.53 9.75
N ILE A 4 -20.87 13.38 9.66
CA ILE A 4 -21.52 12.07 9.39
C ILE A 4 -21.37 11.64 7.91
N LYS A 5 -21.48 12.59 6.98
CA LYS A 5 -21.31 12.30 5.54
C LYS A 5 -19.85 12.01 5.17
N GLN A 6 -18.91 12.60 5.90
CA GLN A 6 -17.48 12.43 5.68
C GLN A 6 -16.96 11.08 6.19
N SER A 7 -17.54 10.55 7.28
CA SER A 7 -17.16 9.22 7.78
C SER A 7 -17.66 8.11 6.85
N GLN A 8 -18.93 8.18 6.41
CA GLN A 8 -19.51 7.19 5.49
C GLN A 8 -18.77 7.12 4.15
N SER A 9 -18.43 8.27 3.56
CA SER A 9 -17.70 8.30 2.29
C SER A 9 -16.27 7.75 2.41
N ASN A 10 -15.64 7.93 3.57
CA ASN A 10 -14.32 7.35 3.83
C ASN A 10 -14.39 5.82 3.98
N ASP A 11 -15.42 5.30 4.64
CA ASP A 11 -15.64 3.85 4.77
C ASP A 11 -15.91 3.18 3.42
N GLU A 12 -16.70 3.82 2.56
CA GLU A 12 -16.96 3.36 1.20
C GLU A 12 -15.68 3.37 0.34
N ALA A 13 -14.88 4.44 0.41
CA ALA A 13 -13.60 4.50 -0.28
C ALA A 13 -12.64 3.39 0.18
N GLN A 14 -12.56 3.13 1.50
CA GLN A 14 -11.75 2.02 2.03
C GLN A 14 -12.25 0.66 1.55
N PHE A 15 -13.57 0.47 1.45
CA PHE A 15 -14.17 -0.75 0.91
C PHE A 15 -13.80 -0.95 -0.57
N LEU A 16 -13.92 0.09 -1.40
CA LEU A 16 -13.56 0.03 -2.82
C LEU A 16 -12.07 -0.28 -3.01
N ILE A 17 -11.19 0.35 -2.22
CA ILE A 17 -9.74 0.10 -2.25
C ILE A 17 -9.42 -1.35 -1.86
N ARG A 18 -10.06 -1.89 -0.81
CA ARG A 18 -9.89 -3.29 -0.41
C ARG A 18 -10.35 -4.26 -1.51
N THR A 19 -11.48 -3.96 -2.14
CA THR A 19 -12.04 -4.76 -3.24
C THR A 19 -11.10 -4.75 -4.44
N PHE A 20 -10.59 -3.58 -4.81
CA PHE A 20 -9.59 -3.42 -5.87
C PHE A 20 -8.36 -4.29 -5.61
N PHE A 21 -7.77 -4.24 -4.40
CA PHE A 21 -6.60 -5.06 -4.08
C PHE A 21 -6.87 -6.57 -4.17
N LYS A 22 -8.09 -7.00 -3.86
CA LYS A 22 -8.50 -8.41 -4.00
C LYS A 22 -8.63 -8.78 -5.47
N GLN A 23 -9.24 -7.93 -6.29
CA GLN A 23 -9.45 -8.16 -7.72
C GLN A 23 -8.13 -8.27 -8.49
N ILE A 24 -7.16 -7.39 -8.23
CA ILE A 24 -5.84 -7.46 -8.87
C ILE A 24 -4.95 -8.57 -8.31
N GLY A 25 -5.41 -9.33 -7.30
CA GLY A 25 -4.61 -10.38 -6.69
C GLY A 25 -3.30 -9.89 -6.07
N LEU A 26 -3.29 -8.66 -5.52
CA LEU A 26 -2.07 -7.96 -5.09
C LEU A 26 -1.18 -8.79 -4.17
N GLY A 27 -1.78 -9.59 -3.29
CA GLY A 27 -1.06 -10.52 -2.43
C GLY A 27 -0.22 -11.52 -3.22
N LYS A 28 -0.76 -12.13 -4.28
CA LYS A 28 -0.04 -13.10 -5.13
C LYS A 28 1.11 -12.44 -5.89
N ILE A 29 0.88 -11.23 -6.39
CA ILE A 29 1.90 -10.46 -7.12
C ILE A 29 3.08 -10.13 -6.20
N ILE A 30 2.81 -9.63 -4.99
CA ILE A 30 3.87 -9.21 -4.05
C ILE A 30 4.74 -10.37 -3.58
N HIS A 31 4.22 -11.59 -3.49
CA HIS A 31 5.06 -12.76 -3.16
C HIS A 31 6.10 -13.06 -4.25
N GLN A 32 5.92 -12.55 -5.47
CA GLN A 32 6.82 -12.84 -6.59
C GLN A 32 7.97 -11.85 -6.75
N ILE A 33 7.99 -10.72 -6.03
CA ILE A 33 8.97 -9.62 -6.24
C ILE A 33 10.32 -9.85 -5.55
N ASN A 34 10.60 -11.08 -5.10
CA ASN A 34 11.84 -11.49 -4.44
C ASN A 34 12.22 -10.65 -3.20
N PHE A 35 11.25 -10.08 -2.50
CA PHE A 35 11.52 -9.35 -1.27
C PHE A 35 12.05 -10.29 -0.18
N LYS A 36 13.28 -10.04 0.28
CA LYS A 36 13.83 -10.73 1.45
C LYS A 36 13.45 -9.98 2.72
N ARG A 37 12.73 -10.65 3.62
CA ARG A 37 12.31 -10.08 4.91
C ARG A 37 13.54 -9.77 5.77
N HIS A 38 13.89 -8.50 5.85
CA HIS A 38 14.81 -7.95 6.85
C HIS A 38 14.08 -7.14 7.93
N THR A 39 12.76 -6.97 7.78
CA THR A 39 11.88 -6.35 8.76
C THR A 39 10.73 -7.32 9.07
N PRO A 40 10.13 -7.25 10.26
CA PRO A 40 8.94 -8.05 10.58
C PRO A 40 7.70 -7.60 9.80
N ILE A 41 7.77 -6.43 9.16
CA ILE A 41 6.64 -5.80 8.49
C ILE A 41 6.43 -6.42 7.11
N SER A 42 5.17 -6.74 6.80
CA SER A 42 4.80 -7.32 5.51
C SER A 42 4.92 -6.29 4.37
N PRO A 43 5.58 -6.61 3.25
CA PRO A 43 5.57 -5.79 2.03
C PRO A 43 4.16 -5.49 1.54
N LEU A 44 3.25 -6.47 1.67
CA LEU A 44 1.84 -6.30 1.31
C LEU A 44 1.20 -5.16 2.09
N MET A 45 1.55 -5.02 3.37
CA MET A 45 0.99 -4.00 4.24
C MET A 45 1.50 -2.61 3.86
N MET A 46 2.80 -2.48 3.60
CA MET A 46 3.40 -1.22 3.14
C MET A 46 2.90 -0.81 1.75
N ILE A 47 2.75 -1.75 0.81
CA ILE A 47 2.23 -1.46 -0.53
C ILE A 47 0.75 -1.07 -0.47
N LYS A 48 -0.08 -1.77 0.31
CA LYS A 48 -1.49 -1.37 0.50
C LYS A 48 -1.59 0.05 1.06
N TRP A 49 -0.82 0.36 2.11
CA TRP A 49 -0.80 1.68 2.70
C TRP A 49 -0.34 2.77 1.72
N LEU A 50 0.69 2.49 0.91
CA LEU A 50 1.19 3.39 -0.12
C LEU A 50 0.14 3.65 -1.19
N MET A 51 -0.50 2.60 -1.71
CA MET A 51 -1.54 2.71 -2.73
C MET A 51 -2.77 3.45 -2.20
N THR A 52 -3.22 3.16 -0.97
CA THR A 52 -4.29 3.93 -0.31
C THR A 52 -3.94 5.41 -0.19
N THR A 53 -2.68 5.72 0.14
CA THR A 53 -2.18 7.11 0.22
C THR A 53 -2.23 7.80 -1.15
N ILE A 54 -1.82 7.11 -2.22
CA ILE A 54 -1.86 7.60 -3.60
C ILE A 54 -3.30 7.82 -4.06
N PHE A 55 -4.21 6.87 -3.83
CA PHE A 55 -5.61 6.98 -4.19
C PHE A 55 -6.33 8.11 -3.44
N ALA A 56 -5.95 8.35 -2.19
CA ALA A 56 -6.40 9.51 -1.42
C ALA A 56 -5.76 10.85 -1.87
N ARG A 57 -4.90 10.83 -2.91
CA ARG A 57 -4.15 11.98 -3.43
C ARG A 57 -3.32 12.69 -2.36
N LYS A 58 -2.76 11.92 -1.43
CA LYS A 58 -1.90 12.42 -0.35
C LYS A 58 -0.43 12.15 -0.71
N SER A 59 0.45 13.06 -0.30
CA SER A 59 1.89 12.78 -0.30
C SER A 59 2.24 11.86 0.87
N LEU A 60 3.43 11.24 0.83
CA LEU A 60 3.95 10.46 1.97
C LEU A 60 4.04 11.27 3.27
N TYR A 61 4.17 12.60 3.18
CA TYR A 61 4.18 13.49 4.35
C TYR A 61 2.77 13.67 4.95
N ARG A 62 1.73 13.67 4.10
CA ARG A 62 0.33 13.83 4.52
C ARG A 62 -0.41 12.51 4.68
N ALA A 63 0.32 11.40 4.56
CA ALA A 63 -0.24 10.06 4.65
C ALA A 63 -0.79 9.79 6.06
N GLN A 64 -1.82 8.96 6.16
CA GLN A 64 -2.34 8.53 7.44
C GLN A 64 -1.27 7.74 8.19
N SER A 65 -1.08 7.97 9.49
CA SER A 65 -0.18 7.14 10.30
C SER A 65 -0.67 5.69 10.35
N ASP A 66 0.27 4.75 10.42
CA ASP A 66 0.02 3.34 10.67
C ASP A 66 0.61 2.98 12.04
N ALA A 67 -0.06 2.12 12.80
CA ALA A 67 0.41 1.70 14.12
C ALA A 67 1.65 0.79 14.04
N ASN A 68 1.87 0.13 12.89
CA ASN A 68 2.86 -0.93 12.74
C ASN A 68 4.19 -0.43 12.13
N PHE A 69 4.19 0.73 11.48
CA PHE A 69 5.38 1.26 10.82
C PHE A 69 5.32 2.76 10.59
N THR A 70 6.50 3.34 10.38
CA THR A 70 6.67 4.76 10.08
C THR A 70 6.80 5.02 8.58
N THR A 71 6.58 6.26 8.14
CA THR A 71 6.85 6.67 6.76
C THR A 71 8.31 6.46 6.36
N ARG A 72 9.25 6.53 7.31
CA ARG A 72 10.67 6.18 7.09
C ARG A 72 10.84 4.71 6.73
N THR A 73 10.09 3.83 7.38
CA THR A 73 10.13 2.39 7.10
C THR A 73 9.68 2.09 5.68
N VAL A 74 8.60 2.73 5.22
CA VAL A 74 8.12 2.61 3.84
C VAL A 74 9.14 3.13 2.83
N ARG A 75 9.80 4.26 3.11
CA ARG A 75 10.87 4.78 2.24
C ARG A 75 12.05 3.81 2.15
N ASN A 76 12.48 3.24 3.27
CA ASN A 76 13.55 2.25 3.28
C ASN A 76 13.17 1.00 2.47
N PHE A 77 11.91 0.55 2.59
CA PHE A 77 11.38 -0.54 1.79
C PHE A 77 11.42 -0.23 0.28
N LEU A 78 10.94 0.95 -0.14
CA LEU A 78 10.98 1.38 -1.53
C LEU A 78 12.41 1.48 -2.09
N ASN A 79 13.36 1.87 -1.24
CA ASN A 79 14.77 2.02 -1.61
C ASN A 79 15.58 0.72 -1.46
N ASP A 80 14.98 -0.40 -1.05
CA ASP A 80 15.70 -1.67 -0.96
C ASP A 80 15.98 -2.24 -2.35
N GLY A 81 17.23 -2.14 -2.79
CA GLY A 81 17.70 -2.62 -4.09
C GLY A 81 17.59 -4.14 -4.30
N ARG A 82 17.24 -4.91 -3.27
CA ARG A 82 16.95 -6.35 -3.40
C ARG A 82 15.51 -6.62 -3.86
N THR A 83 14.63 -5.63 -3.77
CA THR A 83 13.24 -5.76 -4.22
C THR A 83 13.17 -5.64 -5.73
N ASN A 84 12.59 -6.63 -6.40
CA ASN A 84 12.47 -6.61 -7.85
C ASN A 84 11.25 -5.77 -8.29
N TRP A 85 11.44 -4.45 -8.31
CA TRP A 85 10.41 -3.49 -8.72
C TRP A 85 9.99 -3.63 -10.19
N GLN A 86 10.91 -4.01 -11.07
CA GLN A 86 10.61 -4.24 -12.48
C GLN A 86 9.67 -5.46 -12.68
N LYS A 87 9.89 -6.52 -11.90
CA LYS A 87 8.98 -7.68 -11.91
C LYS A 87 7.61 -7.30 -11.36
N LEU A 88 7.55 -6.45 -10.32
CA LEU A 88 6.27 -5.94 -9.82
C LEU A 88 5.49 -5.22 -10.91
N THR A 89 6.12 -4.28 -11.62
CA THR A 89 5.44 -3.50 -12.66
C THR A 89 4.99 -4.38 -13.82
N CYS A 90 5.84 -5.32 -14.27
CA CYS A 90 5.47 -6.26 -15.32
C CYS A 90 4.26 -7.14 -14.93
N LEU A 91 4.23 -7.66 -13.69
CA LEU A 91 3.12 -8.48 -13.20
C LEU A 91 1.81 -7.70 -13.02
N LEU A 92 1.87 -6.37 -12.85
CA LEU A 92 0.69 -5.51 -12.73
C LEU A 92 0.09 -5.14 -14.10
N THR A 93 0.89 -5.21 -15.17
CA THR A 93 0.49 -4.84 -16.54
C THR A 93 0.23 -6.04 -17.44
N SER A 94 0.47 -7.26 -16.95
CA SER A 94 0.21 -8.52 -17.67
C SER A 94 -1.23 -8.94 -17.49
#